data_AF-A0A7H4LWA4-F1
#
_entry.id   AF-A0A7H4LWA4-F1
#
_cell.length_a   1.000
_cell.length_b   1.000
_cell.length_c   1.000
_cell.angle_alpha   90.00
_cell.angle_beta   90.00
_cell.angle_gamma   90.00
#
_symmetry.space_group_name_H-M   'P 1'
#
loop_
_entity.id
_entity.type
_entity.pdbx_description
1 polymer ?
#
loop_
_entity_poly.entity_id
_entity_poly.type
_entity_poly.pdbx_seq_one_letter_code
_entity_poly.pdbx_strand_id
1 'polypeptide(L)'
;MRKAVINRGVSVVVLPGDVALKAAPESASSHWYHAPLPQVTPAEEELKKLAQLLRYSSNIALMCGSGCAGAHKELVDFAAKLKAPIVHALRGKEHVEYDNPYDVG
;
A
#
# COMPACT_ATOMS: atom_id res chain seq x y z
N MET A 1 18.37 -8.46 -1.28
CA MET A 1 16.91 -8.66 -1.13
C MET A 1 16.15 -7.46 -0.56
N ARG A 2 16.74 -6.55 0.25
CA ARG A 2 16.01 -5.43 0.90
C ARG A 2 15.11 -4.60 -0.05
N LYS A 3 15.65 -4.19 -1.21
CA LYS A 3 14.91 -3.38 -2.19
C LYS A 3 13.67 -4.10 -2.73
N ALA A 4 13.79 -5.38 -3.12
CA ALA A 4 12.65 -6.17 -3.60
C ALA A 4 11.50 -6.22 -2.58
N VAL A 5 11.84 -6.44 -1.31
CA VAL A 5 10.86 -6.54 -0.22
C VAL A 5 10.21 -5.19 0.09
N ILE A 6 11.01 -4.15 0.40
CA ILE A 6 10.48 -2.86 0.86
C ILE A 6 9.78 -2.11 -0.28
N ASN A 7 10.32 -2.14 -1.49
CA ASN A 7 9.77 -1.42 -2.63
C ASN A 7 8.71 -2.24 -3.39
N ARG A 8 8.36 -3.44 -2.90
CA ARG A 8 7.37 -4.36 -3.50
C ARG A 8 7.63 -4.56 -5.01
N GLY A 9 8.85 -4.96 -5.36
CA GLY A 9 9.30 -5.04 -6.74
C GLY A 9 10.35 -6.11 -7.00
N VAL A 10 10.84 -6.16 -8.24
CA VAL A 10 11.83 -7.16 -8.67
C VAL A 10 13.25 -6.68 -8.35
N SER A 11 14.12 -7.59 -7.94
CA SER A 11 15.57 -7.38 -7.89
C SER A 11 16.26 -8.54 -8.59
N VAL A 12 17.21 -8.24 -9.46
CA VAL A 12 17.99 -9.23 -10.21
C VAL A 12 19.42 -9.20 -9.72
N VAL A 13 20.00 -10.37 -9.45
CA VAL A 13 21.42 -10.56 -9.18
C VAL A 13 21.96 -11.48 -10.27
N VAL A 14 22.85 -10.95 -11.11
CA VAL A 14 23.54 -11.75 -12.13
C VAL A 14 24.86 -12.23 -11.53
N LEU A 15 25.05 -13.54 -11.49
CA LEU A 15 26.21 -14.18 -10.89
C LEU A 15 26.90 -15.07 -11.94
N PRO A 16 28.12 -14.72 -12.40
CA PRO A 16 28.91 -15.57 -13.28
C PRO A 16 29.18 -16.94 -12.64
N GLY A 17 29.16 -18.01 -13.45
CA GLY A 17 29.33 -19.37 -12.95
C GLY A 17 30.68 -19.62 -12.28
N ASP A 18 31.75 -19.02 -12.81
CA ASP A 18 33.10 -19.10 -12.23
C ASP A 18 33.20 -18.36 -10.88
N VAL A 19 32.47 -17.25 -10.72
CA VAL A 19 32.41 -16.49 -9.46
C VAL A 19 31.59 -17.23 -8.41
N ALA A 20 30.51 -17.91 -8.80
CA ALA A 20 29.68 -18.69 -7.88
C ALA A 20 30.44 -19.84 -7.19
N LEU A 21 31.51 -20.34 -7.81
CA LEU A 21 32.36 -21.40 -7.27
C LEU A 21 33.48 -20.86 -6.36
N LYS A 22 33.71 -19.55 -6.30
CA LYS A 22 34.71 -18.96 -5.41
C LYS A 22 34.21 -18.94 -3.97
N ALA A 23 35.15 -19.01 -3.02
CA ALA A 23 34.83 -18.85 -1.62
C ALA A 23 34.18 -17.48 -1.37
N ALA A 24 33.02 -17.48 -0.70
CA ALA A 24 32.42 -16.26 -0.19
C ALA A 24 33.29 -15.67 0.95
N PRO A 25 33.19 -14.37 1.24
CA PRO A 25 33.93 -13.78 2.37
C PRO A 25 33.60 -14.49 3.68
N GLU A 26 34.63 -14.90 4.44
CA GLU A 26 34.46 -15.66 5.70
C GLU A 26 33.70 -14.88 6.78
N SER A 27 33.75 -13.54 6.73
CA SER A 27 33.04 -12.65 7.64
C SER A 27 31.59 -12.36 7.22
N ALA A 28 31.13 -12.89 6.08
CA ALA A 28 29.77 -12.69 5.63
C ALA A 28 28.76 -13.41 6.53
N SER A 29 27.74 -12.69 6.98
CA SER A 29 26.63 -13.26 7.73
C SER A 29 25.46 -13.59 6.81
N SER A 30 24.90 -14.78 6.97
CA SER A 30 23.62 -15.17 6.35
C SER A 30 22.40 -14.71 7.17
N HIS A 31 22.62 -14.15 8.37
CA HIS A 31 21.53 -13.65 9.20
C HIS A 31 20.78 -12.51 8.50
N TRP A 32 19.46 -12.62 8.47
CA TRP A 32 18.59 -11.62 7.87
C TRP A 32 17.62 -11.03 8.89
N TYR A 33 17.73 -9.73 9.13
CA TYR A 33 16.73 -8.98 9.87
C TYR A 33 15.54 -8.62 8.96
N HIS A 34 14.36 -9.14 9.29
CA HIS A 34 13.11 -8.81 8.62
C HIS A 34 12.63 -7.41 9.04
N ALA A 35 13.06 -6.40 8.29
CA ALA A 35 12.62 -5.02 8.53
C ALA A 35 11.12 -4.88 8.19
N PRO A 36 10.26 -4.48 9.15
CA PRO A 36 8.86 -4.21 8.87
C PRO A 36 8.72 -2.96 7.99
N LEU A 37 7.55 -2.81 7.35
CA LEU A 37 7.21 -1.55 6.70
C LEU A 37 7.02 -0.46 7.77
N PRO A 38 7.52 0.76 7.54
CA PRO A 38 7.28 1.86 8.46
C PRO A 38 5.81 2.27 8.41
N GLN A 39 5.33 2.87 9.49
CA GLN A 39 4.08 3.62 9.46
C GLN A 39 4.30 4.91 8.67
N VAL A 40 3.56 5.09 7.59
CA VAL A 40 3.64 6.28 6.72
C VAL A 40 2.29 6.97 6.76
N THR A 41 2.24 8.15 7.38
CA THR A 41 1.06 9.01 7.45
C THR A 41 1.42 10.44 7.04
N PRO A 42 0.54 11.18 6.33
CA PRO A 42 0.78 12.58 6.03
C PRO A 42 0.97 13.43 7.30
N ALA A 43 1.62 14.59 7.15
CA ALA A 43 1.73 15.57 8.22
C ALA A 43 0.34 16.08 8.64
N GLU A 44 0.17 16.41 9.93
CA GLU A 44 -1.13 16.83 10.48
C GLU A 44 -1.71 18.06 9.78
N GLU A 45 -0.86 19.01 9.36
CA GLU A 45 -1.28 20.20 8.63
C GLU A 45 -1.93 19.85 7.28
N GLU A 46 -1.37 18.89 6.55
CA GLU A 46 -1.92 18.42 5.27
C GLU A 46 -3.24 17.66 5.47
N LEU A 47 -3.38 16.91 6.56
CA LEU A 47 -4.64 16.28 6.93
C LEU A 47 -5.74 17.30 7.23
N LYS A 48 -5.40 18.40 7.93
CA LYS A 48 -6.34 19.51 8.19
C LYS A 48 -6.78 20.19 6.89
N LYS A 49 -5.85 20.42 5.95
CA LYS A 49 -6.16 20.96 4.61
C LYS A 49 -7.10 20.04 3.83
N LEU A 50 -6.82 18.74 3.81
CA LEU A 50 -7.70 17.75 3.17
C LEU A 50 -9.10 17.74 3.79
N ALA A 51 -9.19 17.74 5.12
CA ALA A 51 -10.48 17.80 5.81
C ALA A 51 -11.27 19.07 5.49
N GLN A 52 -10.60 20.22 5.36
CA GLN A 52 -11.24 21.48 4.97
C GLN A 52 -11.75 21.42 3.52
N LEU A 53 -10.95 20.86 2.59
CA LEU A 53 -11.35 20.68 1.20
C LEU A 53 -12.59 19.79 1.10
N LEU A 54 -12.59 18.65 1.79
CA LEU A 54 -13.71 17.71 1.79
C LEU A 54 -14.97 18.34 2.40
N ARG A 55 -14.82 19.15 3.46
CA ARG A 55 -15.94 19.83 4.14
C ARG A 55 -16.73 20.76 3.21
N TYR A 56 -16.06 21.40 2.25
CA TYR A 56 -16.69 22.33 1.31
C TYR A 56 -16.93 21.73 -0.08
N SER A 57 -16.67 20.44 -0.26
CA SER A 57 -16.92 19.73 -1.51
C SER A 57 -18.31 19.10 -1.51
N SER A 58 -18.89 18.96 -2.71
CA SER A 58 -20.15 18.25 -2.94
C SER A 58 -19.94 17.19 -4.01
N ASN A 59 -20.76 16.15 -4.03
CA ASN A 59 -20.68 15.04 -5.00
C ASN A 59 -19.30 14.36 -5.04
N ILE A 60 -18.76 14.03 -3.86
CA ILE A 60 -17.47 13.36 -3.71
C ILE A 60 -17.64 11.88 -4.10
N ALA A 61 -16.75 11.36 -4.92
CA ALA A 61 -16.62 9.93 -5.21
C ALA A 61 -15.19 9.45 -4.87
N LEU A 62 -15.07 8.20 -4.44
CA LEU A 62 -13.79 7.58 -4.09
C LEU A 62 -13.42 6.54 -5.14
N MET A 63 -12.24 6.66 -5.75
CA MET A 63 -11.67 5.64 -6.62
C MET A 63 -10.65 4.81 -5.81
N CYS A 64 -10.94 3.54 -5.59
CA CYS A 64 -10.20 2.66 -4.68
C CYS A 64 -9.47 1.54 -5.45
N GLY A 65 -8.23 1.24 -5.06
CA GLY A 65 -7.40 0.23 -5.73
C GLY A 65 -6.82 -0.78 -4.75
N SER A 66 -5.85 -1.59 -5.21
CA SER A 66 -5.19 -2.61 -4.36
C SER A 66 -4.44 -2.03 -3.15
N GLY A 67 -4.15 -0.72 -3.15
CA GLY A 67 -3.57 -0.02 -2.01
C GLY A 67 -4.47 -0.02 -0.76
N CYS A 68 -5.77 -0.28 -0.92
CA CYS A 68 -6.73 -0.40 0.19
C CYS A 68 -6.65 -1.74 0.93
N ALA A 69 -5.79 -2.67 0.50
CA ALA A 69 -5.60 -3.96 1.16
C ALA A 69 -5.25 -3.78 2.66
N GLY A 70 -6.07 -4.36 3.53
CA GLY A 70 -5.93 -4.26 4.99
C GLY A 70 -6.53 -2.99 5.62
N ALA A 71 -7.17 -2.11 4.83
CA ALA A 71 -7.79 -0.86 5.29
C ALA A 71 -9.29 -0.79 4.98
N HIS A 72 -9.95 -1.94 4.84
CA HIS A 72 -11.36 -2.04 4.45
C HIS A 72 -12.29 -1.32 5.44
N LYS A 73 -12.11 -1.57 6.73
CA LYS A 73 -12.92 -0.95 7.79
C LYS A 73 -12.80 0.58 7.74
N GLU A 74 -11.59 1.09 7.69
CA GLU A 74 -11.31 2.53 7.64
C GLU A 74 -11.88 3.17 6.37
N LEU A 75 -11.82 2.46 5.25
CA LEU A 75 -12.37 2.91 3.97
C LEU A 75 -13.91 3.04 4.04
N VAL A 76 -14.60 2.01 4.54
CA VAL A 76 -16.06 2.00 4.66
C VAL A 76 -16.52 3.09 5.63
N ASP A 77 -15.85 3.23 6.78
CA ASP A 77 -16.15 4.29 7.75
C ASP A 77 -15.96 5.70 7.15
N PHE A 78 -14.91 5.87 6.35
CA PHE A 78 -14.63 7.14 5.66
C PHE A 78 -15.69 7.47 4.60
N ALA A 79 -16.07 6.50 3.76
CA ALA A 79 -17.14 6.66 2.79
C ALA A 79 -18.49 6.94 3.47
N ALA A 80 -18.78 6.25 4.57
CA ALA A 80 -19.98 6.47 5.37
C ALA A 80 -20.08 7.89 5.93
N LYS A 81 -18.95 8.46 6.33
CA LYS A 81 -18.87 9.83 6.87
C LYS A 81 -19.03 10.88 5.77
N LEU A 82 -18.46 10.64 4.59
CA LEU A 82 -18.56 11.55 3.44
C LEU A 82 -19.86 11.37 2.65
N LYS A 83 -20.60 10.27 2.85
CA LYS A 83 -21.70 9.85 1.98
C LYS A 83 -21.25 9.73 0.52
N ALA A 84 -20.04 9.25 0.31
CA ALA A 84 -19.41 9.16 -1.00
C ALA A 84 -19.55 7.73 -1.56
N PRO A 85 -19.99 7.54 -2.82
CA PRO A 85 -19.89 6.25 -3.50
C PRO A 85 -18.42 5.88 -3.73
N ILE A 86 -18.13 4.58 -3.67
CA ILE A 86 -16.84 3.96 -3.96
C ILE A 86 -16.93 3.25 -5.31
N VAL A 87 -16.00 3.58 -6.20
CA VAL A 87 -15.70 2.82 -7.42
C VAL A 87 -14.38 2.11 -7.19
N HIS A 88 -14.25 0.85 -7.57
CA HIS A 88 -13.01 0.10 -7.39
C HIS A 88 -12.33 -0.26 -8.72
N ALA A 89 -11.01 -0.17 -8.74
CA ALA A 89 -10.20 -0.72 -9.81
C ALA A 89 -10.20 -2.26 -9.73
N LEU A 90 -9.95 -2.94 -10.85
CA LEU A 90 -9.98 -4.41 -10.93
C LEU A 90 -9.10 -5.10 -9.86
N ARG A 91 -7.88 -4.57 -9.61
CA ARG A 91 -6.98 -5.12 -8.58
C ARG A 91 -7.38 -4.76 -7.14
N GLY A 92 -8.36 -3.89 -6.97
CA GLY A 92 -8.96 -3.54 -5.67
C GLY A 92 -10.17 -4.40 -5.32
N LYS A 93 -10.77 -5.12 -6.27
CA LYS A 93 -12.01 -5.90 -6.12
C LYS A 93 -12.02 -6.76 -4.84
N GLU A 94 -11.00 -7.60 -4.67
CA GLU A 94 -10.86 -8.51 -3.53
C GLU A 94 -10.69 -7.80 -2.17
N HIS A 95 -10.38 -6.50 -2.16
CA HIS A 95 -10.10 -5.72 -0.96
C HIS A 95 -11.20 -4.70 -0.63
N VAL A 96 -12.12 -4.42 -1.57
CA VAL A 96 -13.03 -3.26 -1.48
C VAL A 96 -14.50 -3.63 -1.68
N GLU A 97 -14.83 -4.60 -2.53
CA GLU A 97 -16.21 -4.85 -2.97
C GLU A 97 -17.08 -5.56 -1.91
N TYR A 98 -16.47 -6.39 -1.06
CA TYR A 98 -17.20 -7.14 -0.02
C TYR A 98 -17.63 -6.23 1.13
N ASP A 99 -18.77 -6.51 1.78
CA ASP A 99 -19.28 -5.80 2.96
C ASP A 99 -19.22 -4.26 2.86
N ASN A 100 -19.42 -3.73 1.65
CA ASN A 100 -19.28 -2.30 1.37
C ASN A 100 -20.57 -1.73 0.76
N PRO A 101 -21.46 -1.13 1.56
CA PRO A 101 -22.72 -0.54 1.09
C PRO A 101 -22.55 0.66 0.16
N TYR A 102 -21.34 1.21 0.06
CA TYR A 102 -21.02 2.37 -0.77
C TYR A 102 -20.41 1.97 -2.12
N ASP A 103 -20.14 0.68 -2.33
CA ASP A 103 -19.59 0.18 -3.59
C ASP A 103 -20.62 0.30 -4.73
N VAL A 104 -20.17 0.80 -5.88
CA VAL A 104 -20.98 0.94 -7.10
C VAL A 104 -20.29 0.32 -8.33
N GLY A 105 -19.32 -0.57 -8.11
CA GLY A 105 -18.60 -1.34 -9.15
C GLY A 105 -17.12 -1.04 -9.30
#